data_AF-F0X462-F1
#
_entry.id   AF-F0X462-F1
#
_cell.length_a   1.000
_cell.length_b   1.000
_cell.length_c   1.000
_cell.angle_alpha   90.00
_cell.angle_beta   90.00
_cell.angle_gamma   90.00
#
_symmetry.space_group_name_H-M   'P 1'
#
loop_
_entity.id
_entity.type
_entity.pdbx_description
1 polymer ?
#
loop_
_entity_poly.entity_id
_entity_poly.type
_entity_poly.pdbx_seq_one_letter_code
_entity_poly.pdbx_strand_id
1 'polypeptide(L)'
;MSTEYRVGFASKEDIIEKSTYGECEDRTKSLSFSSDVNSITYDEASSSSEEYPEYSLLRTQSSLAPPIEASAIVDVEEAWKALSKELEESHSKPTIRTLGTVFVTREEVGTKDSIEYRLFYKNEDGYKISPWHDVPLWFSETPLLYNMIIEIPKLTNKKFEINTKEEYTPLYQDRKLERLRTYPGPIPWNYGAFPQTWEDPNKKGDENVDFSHGDNDPLDAVEIGVGPLPRGTIIQVKILGCLALIDDDELDWKVVCIRVCDPHASQLNDITDVEKYFPGTIDRIRRWFGLYKAVENKDVAKVNMYGHFGEPQSAEFAHSVILETHHSYLRLIRGEAMNSSSLWIPKSLSNNGETELCHTVCSTNSTATVSSNDIGGLSVNDD
;
A
#
# COMPACT_ATOMS: atom_id res chain seq x y z
N MET A 1 -22.83 41.38 -9.73
CA MET A 1 -21.88 41.28 -10.86
C MET A 1 -20.76 40.38 -10.36
N SER A 2 -20.71 39.14 -10.82
CA SER A 2 -19.70 38.14 -10.45
C SER A 2 -18.60 38.11 -11.52
N THR A 3 -17.35 38.28 -11.12
CA THR A 3 -16.19 38.13 -12.00
C THR A 3 -15.74 36.69 -12.01
N GLU A 4 -15.98 35.98 -13.10
CA GLU A 4 -15.40 34.65 -13.34
C GLU A 4 -13.90 34.77 -13.66
N TYR A 5 -13.07 33.99 -12.97
CA TYR A 5 -11.70 33.71 -13.42
C TYR A 5 -11.68 32.35 -14.13
N ARG A 6 -11.58 32.37 -15.46
CA ARG A 6 -11.21 31.19 -16.24
C ARG A 6 -9.69 31.17 -16.42
N VAL A 7 -9.04 30.10 -15.95
CA VAL A 7 -7.68 29.75 -16.34
C VAL A 7 -7.80 28.63 -17.37
N GLY A 8 -7.44 28.91 -18.61
CA GLY A 8 -7.33 27.90 -19.67
C GLY A 8 -5.92 27.33 -19.71
N PHE A 9 -5.80 26.01 -19.79
CA PHE A 9 -4.53 25.33 -20.06
C PHE A 9 -4.41 25.04 -21.57
N ALA A 10 -3.20 25.22 -22.09
CA ALA A 10 -2.88 25.08 -23.52
C ALA A 10 -2.93 23.62 -23.98
N SER A 11 -3.27 23.37 -25.25
CA SER A 11 -3.33 22.02 -25.79
C SER A 11 -1.96 21.53 -26.27
N LYS A 12 -1.88 20.25 -26.67
CA LYS A 12 -0.62 19.59 -27.06
C LYS A 12 0.01 20.20 -28.33
N GLU A 13 -0.79 20.87 -29.15
CA GLU A 13 -0.37 21.60 -30.36
C GLU A 13 0.37 22.90 -30.03
N ASP A 14 -0.06 23.66 -29.01
CA ASP A 14 0.49 24.99 -28.64
C ASP A 14 1.97 24.95 -28.21
N ILE A 15 2.46 23.79 -27.80
CA ILE A 15 3.83 23.57 -27.31
C ILE A 15 4.81 23.31 -28.47
N ILE A 16 4.34 22.77 -29.59
CA ILE A 16 5.21 22.31 -30.68
C ILE A 16 5.68 23.49 -31.57
N GLU A 17 4.84 24.52 -31.74
CA GLU A 17 5.07 25.61 -32.70
C GLU A 17 6.14 26.65 -32.25
N LYS A 18 6.65 26.58 -31.02
CA LYS A 18 7.66 27.52 -30.48
C LYS A 18 9.11 27.02 -30.53
N SER A 19 9.39 26.02 -31.35
CA SER A 19 10.70 25.33 -31.41
C SER A 19 11.57 25.67 -32.64
N THR A 20 11.25 26.74 -33.39
CA THR A 20 12.04 27.21 -34.54
C THR A 20 12.95 28.39 -34.19
N TYR A 21 14.25 28.20 -34.37
CA TYR A 21 15.28 29.23 -34.15
C TYR A 21 15.17 30.38 -35.16
N GLY A 22 15.31 31.62 -34.68
CA GLY A 22 15.47 32.84 -35.47
C GLY A 22 16.66 33.65 -34.96
N GLU A 23 17.50 34.09 -35.89
CA GLU A 23 18.84 34.67 -35.70
C GLU A 23 18.90 35.88 -34.74
N CYS A 24 20.02 36.02 -34.02
CA CYS A 24 20.37 37.24 -33.31
C CYS A 24 21.85 37.58 -33.53
N GLU A 25 22.10 38.64 -34.32
CA GLU A 25 23.45 39.15 -34.55
C GLU A 25 23.99 39.94 -33.35
N ASP A 26 25.15 39.48 -32.89
CA ASP A 26 26.30 40.25 -32.38
C ASP A 26 26.07 41.52 -31.54
N ARG A 27 26.47 41.43 -30.26
CA ARG A 27 27.31 42.46 -29.63
C ARG A 27 28.13 41.94 -28.45
N THR A 28 29.32 41.46 -28.79
CA THR A 28 30.56 41.50 -27.99
C THR A 28 30.51 42.08 -26.55
N LYS A 29 30.83 41.23 -25.56
CA LYS A 29 32.00 41.46 -24.68
C LYS A 29 32.44 40.20 -23.94
N SER A 30 33.73 39.95 -24.00
CA SER A 30 34.43 38.87 -23.31
C SER A 30 34.51 39.10 -21.80
N LEU A 31 34.53 38.02 -21.01
CA LEU A 31 35.76 37.53 -20.35
C LEU A 31 35.54 36.20 -19.64
N SER A 32 36.64 35.50 -19.39
CA SER A 32 36.70 34.08 -19.05
C SER A 32 36.68 33.77 -17.54
N PHE A 33 36.35 32.51 -17.26
CA PHE A 33 36.45 31.82 -15.97
C PHE A 33 37.82 32.01 -15.28
N SER A 34 37.84 32.02 -13.94
CA SER A 34 39.03 31.73 -13.12
C SER A 34 38.60 30.90 -11.91
N SER A 35 39.40 29.89 -11.59
CA SER A 35 39.24 29.01 -10.43
C SER A 35 39.98 29.55 -9.19
N ASP A 36 39.71 28.87 -8.07
CA ASP A 36 40.62 28.61 -6.93
C ASP A 36 40.53 29.43 -5.62
N VAL A 37 40.00 28.71 -4.61
CA VAL A 37 40.66 28.35 -3.31
C VAL A 37 40.64 29.34 -2.11
N ASN A 38 39.97 28.83 -1.05
CA ASN A 38 40.18 28.97 0.41
C ASN A 38 39.90 30.26 1.22
N SER A 39 39.04 30.03 2.23
CA SER A 39 39.21 30.36 3.67
C SER A 39 38.82 31.75 4.21
N ILE A 40 38.58 31.78 5.54
CA ILE A 40 38.43 32.95 6.45
C ILE A 40 37.05 33.66 6.32
N THR A 41 36.28 33.98 7.38
CA THR A 41 36.26 33.62 8.83
C THR A 41 34.82 33.76 9.37
N TYR A 42 34.55 33.30 10.59
CA TYR A 42 33.38 33.73 11.36
C TYR A 42 33.53 35.20 11.82
N ASP A 43 32.46 35.98 11.74
CA ASP A 43 32.28 37.22 12.50
C ASP A 43 30.91 37.18 13.21
N GLU A 44 30.90 37.50 14.50
CA GLU A 44 29.68 37.67 15.30
C GLU A 44 29.10 39.07 15.07
N ALA A 45 27.78 39.17 14.87
CA ALA A 45 27.08 40.46 14.86
C ALA A 45 25.70 40.38 15.52
N SER A 46 25.66 40.72 16.80
CA SER A 46 24.59 41.42 17.54
C SER A 46 23.11 41.04 17.35
N SER A 47 22.48 40.74 18.49
CA SER A 47 21.03 40.65 18.67
C SER A 47 20.24 41.90 18.27
N SER A 48 19.09 41.70 17.64
CA SER A 48 17.91 42.55 17.79
C SER A 48 16.66 41.69 17.89
N SER A 49 15.94 41.83 18.99
CA SER A 49 14.68 41.12 19.26
C SER A 49 13.52 41.73 18.48
N GLU A 50 12.80 40.92 17.71
CA GLU A 50 11.45 41.26 17.21
C GLU A 50 10.41 40.43 17.96
N GLU A 51 9.43 41.11 18.53
CA GLU A 51 8.37 40.52 19.36
C GLU A 51 7.27 39.90 18.47
N TYR A 52 6.94 38.64 18.71
CA TYR A 52 5.71 38.04 18.16
C TYR A 52 4.52 38.41 19.06
N PRO A 53 3.42 38.96 18.51
CA PRO A 53 2.23 39.27 19.31
C PRO A 53 1.50 37.99 19.73
N GLU A 54 1.20 37.87 21.03
CA GLU A 54 0.31 36.82 21.57
C GLU A 54 -1.08 36.87 20.91
N TYR A 55 -1.55 35.73 20.41
CA TYR A 55 -2.98 35.56 20.12
C TYR A 55 -3.67 34.82 21.26
N SER A 56 -4.51 35.58 21.97
CA SER A 56 -5.32 35.14 23.11
C SER A 56 -6.21 33.94 22.80
N LEU A 57 -6.10 32.88 23.62
CA LEU A 57 -7.00 31.74 23.62
C LEU A 57 -8.39 32.10 24.16
N LEU A 58 -9.35 32.34 23.27
CA LEU A 58 -10.77 32.32 23.63
C LEU A 58 -11.40 30.97 23.30
N ARG A 59 -11.51 30.15 24.35
CA ARG A 59 -12.11 28.81 24.35
C ARG A 59 -13.64 28.91 24.25
N THR A 60 -14.22 28.78 23.06
CA THR A 60 -15.64 28.46 22.91
C THR A 60 -15.86 26.96 23.04
N GLN A 61 -16.79 26.55 23.89
CA GLN A 61 -17.24 25.15 23.97
C GLN A 61 -18.20 24.83 22.83
N SER A 62 -18.19 23.55 22.42
CA SER A 62 -19.25 22.88 21.67
C SER A 62 -19.54 23.35 20.23
N SER A 63 -18.91 22.67 19.28
CA SER A 63 -19.67 22.00 18.22
C SER A 63 -19.04 20.65 17.92
N LEU A 64 -19.79 19.57 18.13
CA LEU A 64 -19.51 18.28 17.51
C LEU A 64 -19.42 18.48 15.99
N ALA A 65 -18.59 17.70 15.30
CA ALA A 65 -18.64 17.66 13.84
C ALA A 65 -20.08 17.33 13.39
N PRO A 66 -20.58 17.92 12.29
CA PRO A 66 -21.87 17.52 11.76
C PRO A 66 -21.85 16.01 11.47
N PRO A 67 -22.97 15.30 11.67
CA PRO A 67 -23.09 13.92 11.22
C PRO A 67 -22.73 13.83 9.73
N ILE A 68 -22.09 12.74 9.34
CA ILE A 68 -21.87 12.39 7.93
C ILE A 68 -23.22 12.48 7.22
N GLU A 69 -23.29 13.23 6.11
CA GLU A 69 -24.51 13.40 5.31
C GLU A 69 -25.07 12.02 4.95
N ALA A 70 -26.33 11.77 5.31
CA ALA A 70 -26.92 10.43 5.23
C ALA A 70 -26.99 9.88 3.79
N SER A 71 -26.88 10.74 2.78
CA SER A 71 -26.76 10.34 1.37
C SER A 71 -25.45 9.61 1.06
N ALA A 72 -24.32 10.03 1.63
CA ALA A 72 -23.03 9.36 1.41
C ALA A 72 -23.03 7.94 2.01
N ILE A 73 -23.72 7.75 3.14
CA ILE A 73 -23.93 6.45 3.77
C ILE A 73 -24.80 5.55 2.87
N VAL A 74 -25.78 6.12 2.16
CA VAL A 74 -26.64 5.35 1.23
C VAL A 74 -25.84 4.79 0.06
N ASP A 75 -24.93 5.55 -0.56
CA ASP A 75 -24.20 5.09 -1.74
C ASP A 75 -23.23 3.92 -1.42
N VAL A 76 -22.52 3.98 -0.29
CA VAL A 76 -21.67 2.87 0.18
C VAL A 76 -22.51 1.70 0.70
N GLU A 77 -23.64 1.95 1.36
CA GLU A 77 -24.57 0.88 1.70
C GLU A 77 -25.21 0.23 0.46
N GLU A 78 -25.46 0.96 -0.63
CA GLU A 78 -26.03 0.41 -1.87
C GLU A 78 -25.00 -0.37 -2.67
N ALA A 79 -23.75 0.11 -2.76
CA ALA A 79 -22.63 -0.67 -3.29
C ALA A 79 -22.41 -1.96 -2.46
N TRP A 80 -22.43 -1.85 -1.12
CA TRP A 80 -22.35 -3.01 -0.23
C TRP A 80 -23.55 -3.96 -0.37
N LYS A 81 -24.78 -3.46 -0.53
CA LYS A 81 -25.98 -4.27 -0.77
C LYS A 81 -25.95 -4.94 -2.14
N ALA A 82 -25.41 -4.29 -3.17
CA ALA A 82 -25.22 -4.88 -4.49
C ALA A 82 -24.21 -6.03 -4.44
N LEU A 83 -23.00 -5.80 -3.88
CA LEU A 83 -21.99 -6.84 -3.63
C LEU A 83 -22.55 -7.97 -2.76
N SER A 84 -23.23 -7.63 -1.66
CA SER A 84 -23.81 -8.61 -0.73
C SER A 84 -24.90 -9.45 -1.37
N LYS A 85 -25.67 -8.90 -2.30
CA LYS A 85 -26.70 -9.63 -3.05
C LYS A 85 -26.08 -10.62 -4.03
N GLU A 86 -25.04 -10.20 -4.76
CA GLU A 86 -24.24 -11.09 -5.63
C GLU A 86 -23.60 -12.24 -4.82
N LEU A 87 -23.13 -11.94 -3.60
CA LEU A 87 -22.64 -12.92 -2.63
C LEU A 87 -23.73 -13.86 -2.09
N GLU A 88 -24.93 -13.37 -1.76
CA GLU A 88 -26.04 -14.20 -1.28
C GLU A 88 -26.60 -15.13 -2.37
N GLU A 89 -26.64 -14.67 -3.62
CA GLU A 89 -27.03 -15.50 -4.77
C GLU A 89 -26.00 -16.64 -5.01
N SER A 90 -24.72 -16.43 -4.68
CA SER A 90 -23.61 -17.40 -4.83
C SER A 90 -23.55 -18.54 -3.79
N HIS A 91 -24.52 -18.65 -2.87
CA HIS A 91 -24.66 -19.77 -1.91
C HIS A 91 -23.47 -20.00 -0.94
N SER A 92 -22.62 -19.00 -0.72
CA SER A 92 -21.86 -18.94 0.53
C SER A 92 -21.66 -17.49 0.97
N LYS A 93 -22.15 -17.14 2.17
CA LYS A 93 -21.64 -15.95 2.84
C LYS A 93 -20.18 -16.24 3.19
N PRO A 94 -19.20 -15.47 2.67
CA PRO A 94 -17.83 -15.62 3.12
C PRO A 94 -17.84 -15.25 4.60
N THR A 95 -17.62 -16.26 5.44
CA THR A 95 -17.34 -16.02 6.85
C THR A 95 -16.01 -15.28 6.88
N ILE A 96 -16.07 -13.95 6.92
CA ILE A 96 -14.91 -13.11 7.20
C ILE A 96 -14.42 -13.59 8.56
N ARG A 97 -13.33 -14.37 8.53
CA ARG A 97 -12.71 -14.85 9.75
C ARG A 97 -11.86 -13.70 10.23
N THR A 98 -12.26 -13.10 11.36
CA THR A 98 -11.38 -12.23 12.14
C THR A 98 -10.17 -13.08 12.58
N LEU A 99 -9.08 -13.00 11.83
CA LEU A 99 -7.90 -13.85 11.99
C LEU A 99 -6.79 -13.04 12.65
N GLY A 100 -6.52 -13.38 13.92
CA GLY A 100 -5.53 -12.70 14.74
C GLY A 100 -4.09 -12.87 14.24
N THR A 101 -3.14 -12.41 15.06
CA THR A 101 -1.71 -12.36 14.76
C THR A 101 -1.19 -13.61 14.05
N VAL A 102 -0.79 -13.45 12.78
CA VAL A 102 -0.08 -14.50 12.05
C VAL A 102 1.36 -14.55 12.56
N PHE A 103 1.66 -15.51 13.42
CA PHE A 103 3.03 -15.78 13.84
C PHE A 103 3.79 -16.44 12.68
N VAL A 104 4.68 -15.67 12.06
CA VAL A 104 5.53 -16.13 10.97
C VAL A 104 7.00 -16.09 11.34
N THR A 105 7.73 -17.12 10.94
CA THR A 105 9.19 -17.08 10.82
C THR A 105 9.58 -16.93 9.35
N ARG A 106 10.80 -16.45 9.10
CA ARG A 106 11.34 -16.21 7.76
C ARG A 106 12.53 -17.11 7.49
N GLU A 107 12.62 -17.65 6.29
CA GLU A 107 13.73 -18.49 5.82
C GLU A 107 14.38 -17.84 4.60
N GLU A 108 15.63 -17.38 4.74
CA GLU A 108 16.47 -16.93 3.63
C GLU A 108 17.03 -18.16 2.89
N VAL A 109 16.79 -18.25 1.59
CA VAL A 109 17.32 -19.30 0.71
C VAL A 109 18.10 -18.65 -0.44
N GLY A 110 19.22 -19.26 -0.83
CA GLY A 110 20.11 -18.71 -1.85
C GLY A 110 21.10 -17.69 -1.28
N THR A 111 22.00 -17.18 -2.14
CA THR A 111 23.02 -16.20 -1.74
C THR A 111 22.39 -14.82 -1.65
N LYS A 112 22.67 -14.05 -0.59
CA LYS A 112 22.20 -12.67 -0.48
C LYS A 112 22.68 -11.83 -1.67
N ASP A 113 21.77 -11.01 -2.20
CA ASP A 113 22.00 -10.16 -3.38
C ASP A 113 22.32 -10.94 -4.67
N SER A 114 21.82 -12.18 -4.80
CA SER A 114 21.86 -12.99 -6.02
C SER A 114 20.47 -13.22 -6.62
N ILE A 115 20.41 -13.73 -7.86
CA ILE A 115 19.14 -14.00 -8.56
C ILE A 115 18.35 -15.18 -7.94
N GLU A 116 19.06 -16.06 -7.24
CA GLU A 116 18.55 -17.22 -6.50
C GLU A 116 18.01 -16.85 -5.11
N TYR A 117 18.25 -15.63 -4.61
CA TYR A 117 17.79 -15.22 -3.29
C TYR A 117 16.27 -15.26 -3.19
N ARG A 118 15.77 -15.87 -2.12
CA ARG A 118 14.36 -15.93 -1.73
C ARG A 118 14.20 -15.73 -0.23
N LEU A 119 13.12 -15.07 0.15
CA LEU A 119 12.65 -15.01 1.53
C LEU A 119 11.31 -15.75 1.63
N PHE A 120 11.35 -16.99 2.11
CA PHE A 120 10.17 -17.81 2.38
C PHE A 120 9.60 -17.49 3.77
N TYR A 121 8.31 -17.77 3.94
CA TYR A 121 7.60 -17.67 5.22
C TYR A 121 7.29 -19.07 5.74
N LYS A 122 7.27 -19.20 7.07
CA LYS A 122 6.84 -20.41 7.76
C LYS A 122 5.90 -20.06 8.91
N ASN A 123 4.90 -20.90 9.15
CA ASN A 123 4.02 -20.79 10.31
C ASN A 123 4.73 -21.25 11.61
N GLU A 124 4.00 -21.26 12.74
CA GLU A 124 4.51 -21.70 14.05
C GLU A 124 5.02 -23.15 14.05
N ASP A 125 4.38 -24.05 13.30
CA ASP A 125 4.77 -25.45 13.15
C ASP A 125 6.00 -25.65 12.22
N GLY A 126 6.47 -24.57 11.58
CA GLY A 126 7.61 -24.59 10.65
C GLY A 126 7.26 -24.99 9.21
N TYR A 127 5.99 -25.17 8.87
CA TYR A 127 5.54 -25.41 7.49
C TYR A 127 5.62 -24.13 6.67
N LYS A 128 6.05 -24.25 5.39
CA LYS A 128 6.05 -23.12 4.47
C LYS A 128 4.64 -22.63 4.19
N ILE A 129 4.48 -21.31 4.16
CA ILE A 129 3.23 -20.62 3.82
C ILE A 129 3.50 -19.55 2.77
N SER A 130 2.46 -19.19 2.02
CA SER A 130 2.46 -18.09 1.07
C SER A 130 2.14 -16.76 1.74
N PRO A 131 2.99 -15.72 1.60
CA PRO A 131 2.65 -14.38 2.04
C PRO A 131 1.45 -13.79 1.28
N TRP A 132 1.17 -14.24 0.05
CA TRP A 132 0.02 -13.79 -0.72
C TRP A 132 -1.28 -14.48 -0.30
N HIS A 133 -1.26 -15.80 -0.13
CA HIS A 133 -2.48 -16.60 0.02
C HIS A 133 -2.85 -16.94 1.45
N ASP A 134 -1.86 -17.23 2.30
CA ASP A 134 -2.08 -17.79 3.64
C ASP A 134 -2.08 -16.72 4.74
N VAL A 135 -1.58 -15.51 4.44
CA VAL A 135 -1.72 -14.35 5.32
C VAL A 135 -3.13 -13.76 5.12
N PRO A 136 -3.94 -13.56 6.16
CA PRO A 136 -5.26 -12.96 6.04
C PRO A 136 -5.17 -11.48 5.69
N LEU A 137 -6.01 -11.01 4.75
CA LEU A 137 -6.12 -9.58 4.42
C LEU A 137 -6.45 -8.73 5.65
N TRP A 138 -7.50 -9.12 6.38
CA TRP A 138 -7.94 -8.44 7.60
C TRP A 138 -7.23 -8.98 8.84
N PHE A 139 -6.73 -8.07 9.66
CA PHE A 139 -6.29 -8.35 11.03
C PHE A 139 -7.45 -8.21 12.03
N SER A 140 -8.32 -7.23 11.81
CA SER A 140 -9.43 -6.91 12.70
C SER A 140 -10.55 -6.22 11.92
N GLU A 141 -11.80 -6.51 12.28
CA GLU A 141 -12.99 -5.85 11.74
C GLU A 141 -13.37 -4.59 12.55
N THR A 142 -13.00 -4.51 13.83
CA THR A 142 -13.32 -3.37 14.70
C THR A 142 -12.22 -3.16 15.76
N PRO A 143 -11.35 -2.13 15.61
CA PRO A 143 -11.24 -1.26 14.44
C PRO A 143 -10.88 -2.04 13.17
N LEU A 144 -11.30 -1.55 12.01
CA LEU A 144 -10.98 -2.13 10.72
C LEU A 144 -9.48 -1.95 10.43
N LEU A 145 -8.75 -3.07 10.39
CA LEU A 145 -7.30 -3.12 10.24
C LEU A 145 -6.88 -4.24 9.30
N TYR A 146 -5.82 -3.99 8.54
CA TYR A 146 -5.31 -4.90 7.53
C TYR A 146 -3.90 -5.38 7.88
N ASN A 147 -3.55 -6.59 7.45
CA ASN A 147 -2.16 -7.02 7.42
C ASN A 147 -1.52 -6.54 6.11
N MET A 148 -0.33 -5.94 6.19
CA MET A 148 0.49 -5.56 5.05
C MET A 148 1.83 -6.30 5.13
N ILE A 149 2.32 -6.81 4.00
CA ILE A 149 3.67 -7.39 3.88
C ILE A 149 4.64 -6.29 3.47
N ILE A 150 5.72 -6.08 4.24
CA ILE A 150 6.79 -5.16 3.86
C ILE A 150 7.76 -5.85 2.90
N GLU A 151 7.90 -5.33 1.69
CA GLU A 151 8.81 -5.85 0.66
C GLU A 151 10.08 -5.00 0.55
N ILE A 152 9.91 -3.68 0.53
CA ILE A 152 10.98 -2.71 0.35
C ILE A 152 11.00 -1.77 1.57
N PRO A 153 12.00 -1.92 2.45
CA PRO A 153 12.20 -1.01 3.57
C PRO A 153 12.42 0.44 3.12
N LYS A 154 11.87 1.38 3.88
CA LYS A 154 12.09 2.83 3.73
C LYS A 154 13.59 3.14 3.65
N LEU A 155 13.92 4.07 2.74
CA LEU A 155 15.27 4.48 2.38
C LEU A 155 16.13 3.39 1.71
N THR A 156 15.53 2.33 1.16
CA THR A 156 16.22 1.35 0.29
C THR A 156 15.68 1.38 -1.14
N ASN A 157 16.39 0.76 -2.09
CA ASN A 157 16.05 0.83 -3.53
C ASN A 157 16.04 -0.52 -4.25
N LYS A 158 16.27 -1.65 -3.57
CA LYS A 158 16.18 -2.99 -4.20
C LYS A 158 14.70 -3.32 -4.39
N LYS A 159 14.23 -3.44 -5.65
CA LYS A 159 12.83 -3.76 -5.96
C LYS A 159 12.58 -5.22 -5.60
N PHE A 160 12.09 -5.43 -4.39
CA PHE A 160 11.62 -6.71 -3.90
C PHE A 160 10.11 -6.75 -3.99
N GLU A 161 9.58 -7.92 -4.29
CA GLU A 161 8.15 -8.17 -4.45
C GLU A 161 7.82 -9.64 -4.11
N ILE A 162 6.55 -9.93 -3.82
CA ILE A 162 5.97 -11.27 -3.77
C ILE A 162 6.13 -11.93 -5.14
N ASN A 163 6.79 -13.10 -5.22
CA ASN A 163 6.84 -13.84 -6.49
C ASN A 163 5.51 -14.58 -6.73
N THR A 164 4.53 -13.91 -7.35
CA THR A 164 3.20 -14.43 -7.67
C THR A 164 3.19 -15.71 -8.52
N LYS A 165 4.33 -16.10 -9.10
CA LYS A 165 4.50 -17.21 -10.06
C LYS A 165 5.29 -18.39 -9.49
N GLU A 166 5.82 -18.28 -8.27
CA GLU A 166 6.67 -19.31 -7.62
C GLU A 166 5.95 -19.97 -6.43
N GLU A 167 6.26 -21.25 -6.18
CA GLU A 167 5.63 -22.02 -5.10
C GLU A 167 5.87 -21.38 -3.72
N TYR A 168 4.79 -21.21 -2.94
CA TYR A 168 4.76 -20.43 -1.68
C TYR A 168 5.05 -18.93 -1.82
N THR A 169 4.99 -18.37 -3.03
CA THR A 169 5.11 -16.94 -3.38
C THR A 169 6.15 -16.15 -2.55
N PRO A 170 7.40 -16.65 -2.40
CA PRO A 170 8.43 -16.01 -1.59
C PRO A 170 8.73 -14.59 -2.05
N LEU A 171 9.25 -13.73 -1.17
CA LEU A 171 9.79 -12.46 -1.65
C LEU A 171 11.08 -12.71 -2.43
N TYR A 172 11.18 -12.10 -3.60
CA TYR A 172 12.37 -12.12 -4.45
C TYR A 172 12.70 -10.70 -4.91
N GLN A 173 13.88 -10.50 -5.50
CA GLN A 173 14.22 -9.23 -6.14
C GLN A 173 13.89 -9.32 -7.64
N ASP A 174 13.07 -8.38 -8.12
CA ASP A 174 12.67 -8.21 -9.52
C ASP A 174 13.90 -8.21 -10.44
N ARG A 175 13.71 -8.64 -11.69
CA ARG A 175 14.76 -8.77 -12.70
C ARG A 175 14.44 -7.97 -13.95
N LYS A 176 15.37 -7.10 -14.36
CA LYS A 176 15.32 -6.41 -15.66
C LYS A 176 16.56 -6.75 -16.46
N LEU A 177 16.37 -7.30 -17.67
CA LEU A 177 17.45 -7.74 -18.57
C LEU A 177 18.47 -8.65 -17.86
N GLU A 178 17.97 -9.72 -17.22
CA GLU A 178 18.71 -10.72 -16.42
C GLU A 178 19.44 -10.18 -15.17
N ARG A 179 19.35 -8.89 -14.87
CA ARG A 179 19.97 -8.27 -13.69
C ARG A 179 18.94 -7.99 -12.60
N LEU A 180 19.39 -8.08 -11.35
CA LEU A 180 18.60 -7.64 -10.20
C LEU A 180 18.24 -6.15 -10.33
N ARG A 181 16.94 -5.86 -10.30
CA ARG A 181 16.41 -4.51 -10.51
C ARG A 181 16.48 -3.69 -9.23
N THR A 182 16.84 -2.43 -9.39
CA THR A 182 16.83 -1.42 -8.33
C THR A 182 16.15 -0.16 -8.85
N TYR A 183 15.33 0.47 -8.02
CA TYR A 183 14.83 1.81 -8.31
C TYR A 183 16.00 2.80 -8.44
N PRO A 184 15.82 3.87 -9.26
CA PRO A 184 16.87 4.86 -9.52
C PRO A 184 17.30 5.65 -8.25
N GLY A 185 16.47 5.63 -7.20
CA GLY A 185 16.79 6.18 -5.89
C GLY A 185 16.07 5.40 -4.77
N PRO A 186 16.39 5.69 -3.50
CA PRO A 186 15.70 5.10 -2.37
C PRO A 186 14.22 5.53 -2.30
N ILE A 187 13.36 4.60 -1.89
CA ILE A 187 11.93 4.87 -1.68
C ILE A 187 11.69 5.47 -0.28
N PRO A 188 10.97 6.60 -0.11
CA PRO A 188 10.91 7.31 1.18
C PRO A 188 9.77 6.87 2.12
N TRP A 189 9.10 5.76 1.84
CA TRP A 189 8.12 5.06 2.70
C TRP A 189 8.49 3.57 2.81
N ASN A 190 7.88 2.83 3.74
CA ASN A 190 7.94 1.37 3.66
C ASN A 190 6.92 0.92 2.60
N TYR A 191 7.29 -0.03 1.76
CA TYR A 191 6.48 -0.44 0.62
C TYR A 191 6.31 -1.96 0.58
N GLY A 192 5.19 -2.40 0.03
CA GLY A 192 4.87 -3.78 -0.25
C GLY A 192 3.38 -3.92 -0.49
N ALA A 193 2.80 -5.10 -0.31
CA ALA A 193 1.43 -5.38 -0.76
C ALA A 193 0.47 -5.87 0.35
N PHE A 194 -0.82 -5.82 0.03
CA PHE A 194 -1.89 -6.48 0.80
C PHE A 194 -2.05 -7.94 0.35
N PRO A 195 -2.08 -8.90 1.29
CA PRO A 195 -2.30 -10.30 0.94
C PRO A 195 -3.76 -10.52 0.55
N GLN A 196 -4.04 -11.61 -0.16
CA GLN A 196 -5.37 -11.98 -0.62
C GLN A 196 -6.08 -10.87 -1.41
N THR A 197 -5.32 -10.08 -2.17
CA THR A 197 -5.83 -9.09 -3.14
C THR A 197 -5.21 -9.37 -4.51
N TRP A 198 -5.86 -8.94 -5.59
CA TRP A 198 -5.36 -9.10 -6.95
C TRP A 198 -5.96 -8.04 -7.88
N GLU A 199 -5.10 -7.33 -8.61
CA GLU A 199 -5.45 -6.40 -9.68
C GLU A 199 -5.77 -7.20 -10.96
N ASP A 200 -7.02 -7.65 -11.16
CA ASP A 200 -7.42 -8.54 -12.27
C ASP A 200 -7.15 -7.89 -13.65
N PRO A 201 -6.20 -8.39 -14.47
CA PRO A 201 -5.87 -7.81 -15.77
C PRO A 201 -6.98 -8.01 -16.82
N ASN A 202 -7.98 -8.86 -16.53
CA ASN A 202 -9.15 -9.01 -17.38
C ASN A 202 -10.26 -8.02 -16.99
N LYS A 203 -10.20 -7.40 -15.79
CA LYS A 203 -11.13 -6.35 -15.39
C LYS A 203 -10.70 -5.04 -16.02
N LYS A 204 -11.61 -4.45 -16.77
CA LYS A 204 -11.44 -3.13 -17.38
C LYS A 204 -11.97 -2.04 -16.44
N GLY A 205 -11.14 -1.04 -16.17
CA GLY A 205 -11.50 0.16 -15.42
C GLY A 205 -12.47 1.08 -16.16
N ASP A 206 -12.94 2.12 -15.47
CA ASP A 206 -13.82 3.14 -16.02
C ASP A 206 -13.03 4.33 -16.63
N GLU A 207 -13.74 5.39 -17.02
CA GLU A 207 -13.13 6.60 -17.56
C GLU A 207 -12.27 7.38 -16.55
N ASN A 208 -12.47 7.19 -15.24
CA ASN A 208 -11.66 7.85 -14.22
C ASN A 208 -10.25 7.25 -14.14
N VAL A 209 -10.06 5.99 -14.54
CA VAL A 209 -8.77 5.30 -14.59
C VAL A 209 -8.31 5.03 -16.04
N ASP A 210 -8.66 5.93 -16.97
CA ASP A 210 -8.34 5.87 -18.40
C ASP A 210 -8.62 4.50 -19.06
N PHE A 211 -9.65 3.81 -18.57
CA PHE A 211 -10.05 2.48 -19.04
C PHE A 211 -8.97 1.40 -18.91
N SER A 212 -7.93 1.61 -18.09
CA SER A 212 -6.84 0.66 -17.84
C SER A 212 -7.31 -0.63 -17.16
N HIS A 213 -6.46 -1.65 -17.28
CA HIS A 213 -6.65 -2.98 -16.71
C HIS A 213 -5.65 -3.21 -15.58
N GLY A 214 -5.98 -4.04 -14.57
CA GLY A 214 -5.07 -4.30 -13.44
C GLY A 214 -3.72 -4.89 -13.86
N ASP A 215 -2.67 -4.63 -13.08
CA ASP A 215 -1.28 -5.06 -13.34
C ASP A 215 -0.99 -6.56 -13.09
N ASN A 216 -2.01 -7.34 -12.70
CA ASN A 216 -1.96 -8.77 -12.40
C ASN A 216 -1.20 -9.15 -11.11
N ASP A 217 -0.79 -8.21 -10.27
CA ASP A 217 -0.11 -8.45 -9.00
C ASP A 217 -1.03 -8.14 -7.78
N PRO A 218 -0.57 -8.33 -6.51
CA PRO A 218 -1.35 -8.02 -5.31
C PRO A 218 -1.35 -6.51 -5.04
N LEU A 219 -2.46 -5.99 -4.49
CA LEU A 219 -2.69 -4.55 -4.30
C LEU A 219 -1.59 -3.87 -3.47
N ASP A 220 -1.02 -2.82 -4.03
CA ASP A 220 0.15 -2.12 -3.52
C ASP A 220 -0.14 -1.16 -2.35
N ALA A 221 0.80 -1.09 -1.41
CA ALA A 221 0.68 -0.38 -0.15
C ALA A 221 1.91 0.47 0.20
N VAL A 222 1.63 1.70 0.64
CA VAL A 222 2.56 2.79 0.92
C VAL A 222 2.42 3.18 2.40
N GLU A 223 3.30 2.63 3.25
CA GLU A 223 3.27 2.85 4.70
C GLU A 223 4.14 4.05 5.08
N ILE A 224 3.48 5.13 5.50
CA ILE A 224 4.10 6.45 5.65
C ILE A 224 4.77 6.71 7.02
N GLY A 225 4.69 5.76 7.95
CA GLY A 225 5.16 5.88 9.33
C GLY A 225 6.67 6.14 9.50
N VAL A 226 7.06 6.34 10.75
CA VAL A 226 8.41 6.79 11.12
C VAL A 226 9.43 5.64 10.98
N GLY A 227 10.49 5.87 10.23
CA GLY A 227 11.62 4.95 10.12
C GLY A 227 11.37 3.65 9.31
N PRO A 228 12.45 2.90 9.01
CA PRO A 228 12.39 1.70 8.20
C PRO A 228 11.87 0.48 8.97
N LEU A 229 11.07 -0.33 8.27
CA LEU A 229 10.63 -1.64 8.72
C LEU A 229 11.44 -2.75 8.03
N PRO A 230 11.75 -3.89 8.69
CA PRO A 230 12.50 -4.97 8.06
C PRO A 230 11.70 -5.64 6.94
N ARG A 231 12.39 -6.06 5.87
CA ARG A 231 11.79 -6.84 4.77
C ARG A 231 11.14 -8.14 5.27
N GLY A 232 10.03 -8.48 4.66
CA GLY A 232 9.18 -9.62 4.96
C GLY A 232 8.51 -9.57 6.33
N THR A 233 8.42 -8.38 6.93
CA THR A 233 7.64 -8.22 8.17
C THR A 233 6.18 -8.05 7.79
N ILE A 234 5.29 -8.76 8.48
CA ILE A 234 3.84 -8.54 8.41
C ILE A 234 3.50 -7.52 9.49
N ILE A 235 2.81 -6.44 9.13
CA ILE A 235 2.41 -5.37 10.05
C ILE A 235 0.91 -5.09 9.96
N GLN A 236 0.34 -4.55 11.04
CA GLN A 236 -1.05 -4.10 11.06
C GLN A 236 -1.11 -2.61 10.68
N VAL A 237 -1.91 -2.29 9.67
CA VAL A 237 -2.07 -0.92 9.14
C VAL A 237 -3.53 -0.47 9.17
N LYS A 238 -3.70 0.85 9.30
CA LYS A 238 -4.93 1.58 9.01
C LYS A 238 -4.79 2.27 7.67
N ILE A 239 -5.85 2.21 6.87
CA ILE A 239 -5.93 2.84 5.55
C ILE A 239 -6.19 4.34 5.71
N LEU A 240 -5.57 5.15 4.85
CA LEU A 240 -5.74 6.60 4.83
C LEU A 240 -6.30 7.07 3.48
N GLY A 241 -5.96 6.42 2.38
CA GLY A 241 -6.48 6.74 1.05
C GLY A 241 -5.73 5.99 -0.05
N CYS A 242 -5.88 6.38 -1.31
CA CYS A 242 -5.11 5.78 -2.42
C CYS A 242 -4.87 6.76 -3.58
N LEU A 243 -3.99 6.36 -4.50
CA LEU A 243 -3.74 7.01 -5.79
C LEU A 243 -3.83 5.96 -6.91
N ALA A 244 -4.54 6.27 -8.00
CA ALA A 244 -4.59 5.43 -9.20
C ALA A 244 -3.36 5.72 -10.08
N LEU A 245 -2.28 4.96 -9.99
CA LEU A 245 -1.17 5.06 -10.96
C LEU A 245 -1.59 4.34 -12.24
N ILE A 246 -1.20 4.90 -13.39
CA ILE A 246 -1.24 4.20 -14.68
C ILE A 246 0.22 3.94 -15.10
N ASP A 247 0.68 2.69 -14.94
CA ASP A 247 2.08 2.29 -15.06
C ASP A 247 2.32 1.42 -16.32
N ASP A 248 2.77 2.03 -17.43
CA ASP A 248 2.81 1.38 -18.77
C ASP A 248 1.45 0.79 -19.22
N ASP A 249 0.39 1.62 -19.15
CA ASP A 249 -1.02 1.34 -19.52
C ASP A 249 -1.80 0.41 -18.53
N GLU A 250 -1.12 -0.17 -17.54
CA GLU A 250 -1.71 -0.98 -16.46
C GLU A 250 -2.15 -0.10 -15.28
N LEU A 251 -3.29 -0.41 -14.66
CA LEU A 251 -3.81 0.24 -13.46
C LEU A 251 -3.14 -0.38 -12.23
N ASP A 252 -2.56 0.49 -11.42
CA ASP A 252 -1.71 0.13 -10.29
C ASP A 252 -2.08 1.03 -9.09
N TRP A 253 -2.93 0.52 -8.20
CA TRP A 253 -3.42 1.32 -7.06
C TRP A 253 -2.39 1.40 -5.92
N LYS A 254 -1.91 2.61 -5.64
CA LYS A 254 -1.03 2.87 -4.49
C LYS A 254 -1.84 3.27 -3.26
N VAL A 255 -2.18 2.31 -2.41
CA VAL A 255 -2.89 2.57 -1.15
C VAL A 255 -1.97 3.19 -0.11
N VAL A 256 -2.33 4.36 0.41
CA VAL A 256 -1.62 5.06 1.48
C VAL A 256 -2.14 4.59 2.83
N CYS A 257 -1.24 4.11 3.70
CA CYS A 257 -1.57 3.56 5.00
C CYS A 257 -0.56 3.96 6.09
N ILE A 258 -0.89 3.73 7.35
CA ILE A 258 0.03 3.88 8.48
C ILE A 258 -0.08 2.69 9.43
N ARG A 259 1.06 2.19 9.91
CA ARG A 259 1.08 1.11 10.90
C ARG A 259 0.46 1.55 12.23
N VAL A 260 -0.31 0.69 12.87
CA VAL A 260 -1.08 1.01 14.10
C VAL A 260 -0.21 1.41 15.30
N CYS A 261 1.06 0.98 15.31
CA CYS A 261 2.03 1.27 16.36
C CYS A 261 2.84 2.56 16.12
N ASP A 262 2.58 3.31 15.05
CA ASP A 262 3.24 4.61 14.86
C ASP A 262 2.72 5.66 15.86
N PRO A 263 3.57 6.51 16.46
CA PRO A 263 3.15 7.58 17.36
C PRO A 263 2.05 8.52 16.80
N HIS A 264 1.97 8.67 15.47
CA HIS A 264 1.00 9.54 14.81
C HIS A 264 -0.25 8.79 14.30
N ALA A 265 -0.32 7.46 14.44
CA ALA A 265 -1.42 6.67 13.88
C ALA A 265 -2.80 7.06 14.41
N SER A 266 -2.90 7.62 15.62
CA SER A 266 -4.14 8.15 16.19
C SER A 266 -4.62 9.46 15.55
N GLN A 267 -3.71 10.23 14.93
CA GLN A 267 -3.98 11.54 14.34
C GLN A 267 -4.39 11.45 12.87
N LEU A 268 -4.02 10.38 12.16
CA LEU A 268 -4.32 10.17 10.75
C LEU A 268 -5.48 9.19 10.60
N ASN A 269 -6.62 9.61 10.05
CA ASN A 269 -7.76 8.72 9.79
C ASN A 269 -8.28 8.78 8.35
N ASP A 270 -7.87 9.80 7.60
CA ASP A 270 -8.17 9.99 6.19
C ASP A 270 -6.98 10.66 5.47
N ILE A 271 -7.01 10.69 4.14
CA ILE A 271 -5.96 11.24 3.29
C ILE A 271 -5.78 12.74 3.51
N THR A 272 -6.85 13.43 3.93
CA THR A 272 -6.82 14.84 4.34
C THR A 272 -6.01 15.09 5.62
N ASP A 273 -5.99 14.15 6.57
CA ASP A 273 -5.11 14.24 7.75
C ASP A 273 -3.63 14.10 7.36
N VAL A 274 -3.31 13.31 6.32
CA VAL A 274 -1.92 13.13 5.88
C VAL A 274 -1.28 14.46 5.47
N GLU A 275 -1.97 15.27 4.68
CA GLU A 275 -1.42 16.58 4.26
C GLU A 275 -1.42 17.60 5.41
N LYS A 276 -2.36 17.50 6.35
CA LYS A 276 -2.47 18.35 7.54
C LYS A 276 -1.32 18.13 8.54
N TYR A 277 -0.94 16.87 8.81
CA TYR A 277 0.12 16.56 9.78
C TYR A 277 1.49 16.30 9.13
N PHE A 278 1.53 15.74 7.91
CA PHE A 278 2.74 15.43 7.16
C PHE A 278 2.75 16.10 5.77
N PRO A 279 2.80 17.45 5.69
CA PRO A 279 2.64 18.19 4.44
C PRO A 279 3.60 17.77 3.31
N GLY A 280 3.08 17.81 2.10
CA GLY A 280 3.68 17.36 0.85
C GLY A 280 3.86 15.85 0.73
N THR A 281 3.31 15.01 1.62
CA THR A 281 3.54 13.55 1.57
C THR A 281 2.89 12.94 0.34
N ILE A 282 1.64 13.30 0.05
CA ILE A 282 0.90 12.78 -1.11
C ILE A 282 1.58 13.23 -2.42
N ASP A 283 1.98 14.49 -2.48
CA ASP A 283 2.66 15.05 -3.65
C ASP A 283 4.08 14.46 -3.85
N ARG A 284 4.78 14.06 -2.77
CA ARG A 284 6.02 13.26 -2.84
C ARG A 284 5.76 11.86 -3.38
N ILE A 285 4.71 11.18 -2.91
CA ILE A 285 4.30 9.84 -3.39
C ILE A 285 4.01 9.91 -4.90
N ARG A 286 3.14 10.83 -5.30
CA ARG A 286 2.74 11.07 -6.69
C ARG A 286 3.91 11.40 -7.61
N ARG A 287 4.84 12.28 -7.19
CA ARG A 287 6.01 12.59 -8.02
C ARG A 287 6.98 11.42 -8.15
N TRP A 288 7.18 10.63 -7.11
CA TRP A 288 8.12 9.50 -7.18
C TRP A 288 7.59 8.42 -8.13
N PHE A 289 6.34 7.97 -7.94
CA PHE A 289 5.73 6.94 -8.81
C PHE A 289 5.46 7.46 -10.23
N GLY A 290 5.17 8.75 -10.41
CA GLY A 290 5.10 9.38 -11.74
C GLY A 290 6.44 9.40 -12.50
N LEU A 291 7.57 9.56 -11.80
CA LEU A 291 8.86 9.83 -12.44
C LEU A 291 9.84 8.65 -12.43
N TYR A 292 9.61 7.58 -11.66
CA TYR A 292 10.65 6.55 -11.46
C TYR A 292 11.05 5.84 -12.76
N LYS A 293 10.08 5.45 -13.62
CA LYS A 293 10.37 4.85 -14.94
C LYS A 293 11.08 5.84 -15.87
N ALA A 294 10.71 7.12 -15.84
CA ALA A 294 11.37 8.15 -16.64
C ALA A 294 12.85 8.31 -16.25
N VAL A 295 13.16 8.31 -14.95
CA VAL A 295 14.54 8.38 -14.46
C VAL A 295 15.30 7.06 -14.71
N GLU A 296 14.66 5.90 -14.52
CA GLU A 296 15.25 4.57 -14.76
C GLU A 296 15.69 4.40 -16.23
N ASN A 297 14.84 4.82 -17.17
CA ASN A 297 15.08 4.68 -18.61
C ASN A 297 15.74 5.93 -19.26
N LYS A 298 15.89 7.03 -18.50
CA LYS A 298 16.35 8.36 -18.96
C LYS A 298 15.51 8.95 -20.10
N ASP A 299 14.20 8.71 -20.04
CA ASP A 299 13.25 9.08 -21.08
C ASP A 299 12.01 9.74 -20.45
N VAL A 300 11.76 11.00 -20.80
CA VAL A 300 10.58 11.75 -20.31
C VAL A 300 9.26 11.26 -20.90
N ALA A 301 9.29 10.45 -21.97
CA ALA A 301 8.10 9.77 -22.47
C ALA A 301 7.67 8.57 -21.59
N LYS A 302 8.51 8.15 -20.62
CA LYS A 302 8.21 7.13 -19.61
C LYS A 302 7.82 7.71 -18.26
N VAL A 303 7.17 8.87 -18.26
CA VAL A 303 6.47 9.42 -17.09
C VAL A 303 5.12 8.73 -16.98
N ASN A 304 4.83 8.15 -15.83
CA ASN A 304 3.58 7.47 -15.56
C ASN A 304 2.44 8.47 -15.36
N MET A 305 1.25 8.06 -15.79
CA MET A 305 0.04 8.88 -15.67
C MET A 305 -0.73 8.49 -14.39
N TYR A 306 -1.82 9.19 -14.13
CA TYR A 306 -2.69 8.91 -13.00
C TYR A 306 -4.16 8.98 -13.41
N GLY A 307 -4.95 8.03 -12.91
CA GLY A 307 -6.40 8.15 -12.86
C GLY A 307 -6.84 9.25 -11.88
N HIS A 308 -8.13 9.57 -11.89
CA HIS A 308 -8.76 10.63 -11.08
C HIS A 308 -8.02 11.98 -11.17
N PHE A 309 -7.47 12.29 -12.35
CA PHE A 309 -6.63 13.48 -12.62
C PHE A 309 -5.39 13.61 -11.73
N GLY A 310 -4.95 12.52 -11.08
CA GLY A 310 -3.86 12.53 -10.11
C GLY A 310 -4.23 13.09 -8.73
N GLU A 311 -5.52 13.13 -8.40
CA GLU A 311 -6.03 13.49 -7.08
C GLU A 311 -6.07 12.27 -6.14
N PRO A 312 -5.68 12.41 -4.85
CA PRO A 312 -5.79 11.35 -3.86
C PRO A 312 -7.25 11.06 -3.52
N GLN A 313 -7.59 9.78 -3.40
CA GLN A 313 -8.91 9.33 -2.96
C GLN A 313 -8.93 9.08 -1.44
N SER A 314 -10.11 9.20 -0.82
CA SER A 314 -10.32 9.08 0.63
C SER A 314 -10.05 7.68 1.18
N ALA A 315 -9.98 7.55 2.51
CA ALA A 315 -9.88 6.24 3.16
C ALA A 315 -11.04 5.32 2.77
N GLU A 316 -12.26 5.85 2.72
CA GLU A 316 -13.49 5.16 2.31
C GLU A 316 -13.39 4.61 0.88
N PHE A 317 -12.93 5.41 -0.08
CA PHE A 317 -12.70 4.96 -1.45
C PHE A 317 -11.63 3.85 -1.51
N ALA A 318 -10.53 4.02 -0.76
CA ALA A 318 -9.47 3.02 -0.70
C ALA A 318 -9.92 1.68 -0.09
N HIS A 319 -10.85 1.69 0.88
CA HIS A 319 -11.48 0.46 1.39
C HIS A 319 -12.27 -0.27 0.28
N SER A 320 -12.96 0.46 -0.59
CA SER A 320 -13.67 -0.11 -1.74
C SER A 320 -12.71 -0.75 -2.75
N VAL A 321 -11.56 -0.11 -3.04
CA VAL A 321 -10.50 -0.69 -3.90
C VAL A 321 -9.92 -1.98 -3.30
N ILE A 322 -9.67 -2.00 -1.98
CA ILE A 322 -9.18 -3.21 -1.29
C ILE A 322 -10.23 -4.34 -1.34
N LEU A 323 -11.52 -4.03 -1.17
CA LEU A 323 -12.59 -5.02 -1.25
C LEU A 323 -12.75 -5.55 -2.68
N GLU A 324 -12.67 -4.68 -3.69
CA GLU A 324 -12.72 -5.05 -5.10
C GLU A 324 -11.59 -6.00 -5.49
N THR A 325 -10.35 -5.65 -5.17
CA THR A 325 -9.18 -6.49 -5.46
C THR A 325 -9.19 -7.79 -4.64
N HIS A 326 -9.78 -7.80 -3.43
CA HIS A 326 -10.08 -9.04 -2.72
C HIS A 326 -11.13 -9.91 -3.44
N HIS A 327 -12.19 -9.31 -3.99
CA HIS A 327 -13.20 -10.05 -4.77
C HIS A 327 -12.58 -10.65 -6.04
N SER A 328 -11.74 -9.90 -6.74
CA SER A 328 -10.92 -10.39 -7.86
C SER A 328 -10.03 -11.57 -7.42
N TYR A 329 -9.35 -11.46 -6.28
CA TYR A 329 -8.56 -12.54 -5.70
C TYR A 329 -9.40 -13.79 -5.35
N LEU A 330 -10.61 -13.63 -4.81
CA LEU A 330 -11.51 -14.75 -4.53
C LEU A 330 -11.92 -15.49 -5.82
N ARG A 331 -12.20 -14.75 -6.91
CA ARG A 331 -12.47 -15.31 -8.24
C ARG A 331 -11.25 -16.04 -8.81
N LEU A 332 -10.04 -15.48 -8.61
CA LEU A 332 -8.77 -16.10 -8.99
C LEU A 332 -8.58 -17.47 -8.33
N ILE A 333 -8.66 -17.56 -7.00
CA ILE A 333 -8.40 -18.82 -6.30
C ILE A 333 -9.46 -19.90 -6.57
N ARG A 334 -10.70 -19.50 -6.89
CA ARG A 334 -11.78 -20.40 -7.32
C ARG A 334 -11.64 -20.89 -8.76
N GLY A 335 -10.69 -20.37 -9.55
CA GLY A 335 -10.55 -20.70 -10.97
C GLY A 335 -11.57 -20.02 -11.89
N GLU A 336 -12.28 -19.00 -11.40
CA GLU A 336 -13.29 -18.22 -12.13
C GLU A 336 -12.66 -17.08 -12.96
N ALA A 337 -11.39 -16.74 -12.70
CA ALA A 337 -10.65 -15.73 -13.45
C ALA A 337 -10.05 -16.29 -14.76
N MET A 338 -10.09 -15.50 -15.83
CA MET A 338 -9.47 -15.86 -17.11
C MET A 338 -7.95 -15.65 -17.09
N ASN A 339 -7.22 -16.45 -17.88
CA ASN A 339 -5.78 -16.29 -18.15
C ASN A 339 -4.83 -16.33 -16.93
N SER A 340 -5.32 -16.75 -15.76
CA SER A 340 -4.58 -16.83 -14.49
C SER A 340 -3.53 -17.96 -14.41
N SER A 341 -3.34 -18.75 -15.47
CA SER A 341 -2.52 -19.98 -15.46
C SER A 341 -1.01 -19.77 -15.25
N SER A 342 -0.54 -18.51 -15.26
CA SER A 342 0.85 -18.15 -14.93
C SER A 342 1.08 -17.93 -13.42
N LEU A 343 0.01 -17.73 -12.65
CA LEU A 343 0.05 -17.48 -11.22
C LEU A 343 0.10 -18.80 -10.45
N TRP A 344 0.89 -18.87 -9.39
CA TRP A 344 0.90 -20.04 -8.52
C TRP A 344 -0.24 -19.96 -7.52
N ILE A 345 -1.16 -20.93 -7.55
CA ILE A 345 -2.26 -21.06 -6.60
C ILE A 345 -2.06 -22.34 -5.77
N PRO A 346 -2.16 -22.29 -4.43
CA PRO A 346 -2.10 -23.47 -3.58
C PRO A 346 -3.14 -24.53 -3.98
N LYS A 347 -2.74 -25.81 -4.02
CA LYS A 347 -3.64 -26.93 -4.35
C LYS A 347 -4.83 -27.07 -3.39
N SER A 348 -4.70 -26.56 -2.17
CA SER A 348 -5.75 -26.49 -1.15
C SER A 348 -6.84 -25.45 -1.47
N LEU A 349 -6.56 -24.49 -2.36
CA LEU A 349 -7.50 -23.45 -2.79
C LEU A 349 -8.05 -23.72 -4.20
N SER A 350 -7.27 -24.38 -5.08
CA SER A 350 -7.64 -24.65 -6.47
C SER A 350 -8.68 -25.79 -6.63
N ASN A 351 -9.92 -25.57 -6.18
CA ASN A 351 -11.00 -26.57 -6.28
C ASN A 351 -11.77 -26.48 -7.60
N ASN A 352 -11.29 -27.20 -8.62
CA ASN A 352 -12.09 -27.65 -9.77
C ASN A 352 -12.86 -28.97 -9.45
N GLY A 353 -13.22 -29.18 -8.18
CA GLY A 353 -13.90 -30.38 -7.71
C GLY A 353 -14.68 -30.14 -6.43
N GLU A 354 -15.88 -30.69 -6.35
CA GLU A 354 -16.68 -30.74 -5.13
C GLU A 354 -15.96 -31.58 -4.08
N THR A 355 -15.46 -30.98 -2.99
CA THR A 355 -15.60 -31.50 -1.61
C THR A 355 -14.99 -30.57 -0.56
N GLU A 356 -15.72 -30.46 0.57
CA GLU A 356 -15.32 -30.07 1.93
C GLU A 356 -14.19 -29.03 2.13
N LEU A 357 -14.56 -27.85 2.64
CA LEU A 357 -13.63 -26.98 3.38
C LEU A 357 -13.07 -27.74 4.60
N CYS A 358 -11.80 -28.13 4.53
CA CYS A 358 -11.15 -28.88 5.59
C CYS A 358 -11.07 -28.09 6.91
N HIS A 359 -11.64 -28.67 7.97
CA HIS A 359 -11.47 -28.23 9.35
C HIS A 359 -10.13 -28.71 9.94
N THR A 360 -9.08 -27.89 9.87
CA THR A 360 -7.85 -27.93 10.70
C THR A 360 -7.05 -26.64 10.40
N VAL A 361 -6.25 -26.00 11.25
CA VAL A 361 -5.74 -26.15 12.63
C VAL A 361 -5.91 -24.76 13.31
N CYS A 362 -6.26 -24.54 14.59
CA CYS A 362 -6.65 -25.38 15.73
C CYS A 362 -7.76 -24.67 16.54
N SER A 363 -8.10 -25.17 17.73
CA SER A 363 -8.76 -24.41 18.81
C SER A 363 -8.26 -24.87 20.17
N THR A 364 -7.86 -23.93 21.04
CA THR A 364 -7.53 -24.21 22.45
C THR A 364 -8.12 -23.15 23.39
N ASN A 365 -9.45 -23.12 23.48
CA ASN A 365 -10.13 -22.50 24.63
C ASN A 365 -9.98 -23.43 25.85
N SER A 366 -8.92 -23.24 26.62
CA SER A 366 -8.80 -23.86 27.96
C SER A 366 -9.62 -23.05 28.97
N THR A 367 -10.95 -23.17 28.92
CA THR A 367 -11.80 -22.81 30.06
C THR A 367 -11.68 -23.89 31.13
N ALA A 368 -10.88 -23.62 32.16
CA ALA A 368 -10.72 -24.50 33.31
C ALA A 368 -11.97 -24.50 34.19
N THR A 369 -12.90 -25.44 33.96
CA THR A 369 -13.95 -25.77 34.93
C THR A 369 -13.43 -26.81 35.92
N VAL A 370 -13.20 -26.38 37.17
CA VAL A 370 -12.84 -27.28 38.27
C VAL A 370 -14.08 -28.09 38.68
N SER A 371 -14.09 -29.39 38.37
CA SER A 371 -15.02 -30.35 38.99
C SER A 371 -14.29 -31.18 40.04
N SER A 372 -14.68 -30.99 41.29
CA SER A 372 -14.22 -31.79 42.43
C SER A 372 -14.70 -33.24 42.33
N ASN A 373 -13.77 -34.20 42.35
CA ASN A 373 -13.74 -35.34 43.29
C ASN A 373 -12.57 -36.29 42.99
N ASP A 374 -12.35 -37.25 43.90
CA ASP A 374 -11.44 -38.40 43.81
C ASP A 374 -9.93 -38.12 43.92
N ILE A 375 -9.47 -37.89 45.15
CA ILE A 375 -8.15 -38.33 45.60
C ILE A 375 -8.34 -39.55 46.51
N GLY A 376 -7.79 -40.68 46.10
CA GLY A 376 -7.81 -41.94 46.86
C GLY A 376 -6.98 -41.85 48.16
N GLY A 377 -7.37 -42.66 49.14
CA GLY A 377 -6.80 -42.59 50.48
C GLY A 377 -5.35 -43.07 50.60
N LEU A 378 -4.63 -42.50 51.57
CA LEU A 378 -3.43 -43.07 52.16
C LEU A 378 -3.68 -43.28 53.66
N SER A 379 -3.43 -44.50 54.13
CA SER A 379 -3.55 -44.91 55.53
C SER A 379 -2.44 -44.31 56.38
N VAL A 380 -2.79 -43.80 57.55
CA VAL A 380 -1.86 -43.57 58.66
C VAL A 380 -2.23 -44.54 59.78
N ASN A 381 -1.24 -45.28 60.29
CA ASN A 381 -1.40 -46.11 61.49
C ASN A 381 -1.05 -45.26 62.71
N ASP A 382 -1.88 -45.31 63.74
CA ASP A 382 -1.57 -44.83 65.09
C ASP A 382 -1.05 -45.99 65.96
N ASP A 383 0.07 -45.76 66.64
CA ASP A 383 0.53 -46.40 67.89
C ASP A 383 1.51 -45.43 68.60
#